data_AF-E9HBB2-F1
#
_entry.id   AF-E9HBB2-F1
#
_cell.length_a   1.000
_cell.length_b   1.000
_cell.length_c   1.000
_cell.angle_alpha   90.00
_cell.angle_beta   90.00
_cell.angle_gamma   90.00
#
_symmetry.space_group_name_H-M   'P 1'
#
loop_
_entity.id
_entity.type
_entity.pdbx_description
1 polymer ?
#
loop_
_entity_poly.entity_id
_entity_poly.type
_entity_poly.pdbx_seq_one_letter_code
_entity_poly.pdbx_strand_id
1 'polypeptide(L)'
;MAQHSSAAYLELLSNFRTLWLSKEKDLLQQKERYNVGLGKLQFAASQVVVMQEELRSLQPQLVDTSAETESLMVKIEQDTVKVEAQKEIIAADESLANEAAAAAQAIKDECESDLAEATPALDAAINALDTLKPADITLVKSMRHPPSIVKLLDMGTGKITDNYWQAAPKILGDLRFLDLLRSYDKDNIPTNVMKSIREKYIPNPEFNPNIVRHVSTACEGLCRWVRAMEVYDRVIKIVAPDWNNLTLI
;
A
#
# COMPACT_ATOMS: atom_id res chain seq x y z
N MET A 1 -59.15 61.33 100.32
CA MET A 1 -58.69 62.55 99.63
C MET A 1 -57.36 62.19 98.96
N ALA A 2 -57.40 61.72 97.72
CA ALA A 2 -56.17 61.33 97.03
C ALA A 2 -55.47 62.60 96.55
N GLN A 3 -54.37 62.96 97.22
CA GLN A 3 -53.44 63.96 96.71
C GLN A 3 -52.84 63.41 95.41
N HIS A 4 -53.34 63.86 94.26
CA HIS A 4 -52.64 63.67 93.00
C HIS A 4 -51.37 64.54 93.05
N SER A 5 -50.25 63.91 93.41
CA SER A 5 -48.94 64.52 93.45
C SER A 5 -48.57 65.04 92.05
N SER A 6 -48.10 66.29 91.96
CA SER A 6 -47.54 66.90 90.74
C SER A 6 -46.53 65.98 90.02
N ALA A 7 -45.83 65.13 90.77
CA ALA A 7 -44.91 64.13 90.23
C ALA A 7 -45.58 63.07 89.34
N ALA A 8 -46.80 62.63 89.67
CA ALA A 8 -47.53 61.61 88.89
C ALA A 8 -47.94 62.12 87.50
N TYR A 9 -48.25 63.42 87.38
CA TYR A 9 -48.58 64.05 86.10
C TYR A 9 -47.34 64.21 85.20
N LEU A 10 -46.19 64.57 85.78
CA LEU A 10 -44.91 64.62 85.05
C LEU A 10 -44.45 63.23 84.61
N GLU A 11 -44.68 62.21 85.42
CA GLU A 11 -44.41 60.81 85.07
C GLU A 11 -45.30 60.34 83.91
N LEU A 12 -46.59 60.67 83.92
CA LEU A 12 -47.51 60.41 82.80
C LEU A 12 -47.04 61.08 81.51
N LEU A 13 -46.64 62.36 81.55
CA LEU A 13 -46.11 63.09 80.40
C LEU A 13 -44.81 62.48 79.87
N SER A 14 -43.91 62.06 80.77
CA SER A 14 -42.68 61.35 80.41
C SER A 14 -42.98 60.03 79.71
N ASN A 15 -43.89 59.21 80.28
CA ASN A 15 -44.32 57.94 79.71
C ASN A 15 -45.06 58.12 78.37
N PHE A 16 -45.86 59.18 78.23
CA PHE A 16 -46.51 59.49 76.95
C PHE A 16 -45.48 59.88 75.89
N ARG A 17 -44.46 60.69 76.25
CA ARG A 17 -43.38 61.06 75.35
C ARG A 17 -42.57 59.84 74.90
N THR A 18 -42.23 58.92 75.80
CA THR A 18 -41.49 57.69 75.44
C THR A 18 -42.34 56.78 74.57
N LEU A 19 -43.63 56.60 74.89
CA LEU A 19 -44.56 55.83 74.06
C LEU A 19 -44.73 56.43 72.67
N TRP A 20 -44.87 57.77 72.57
CA TRP A 20 -44.95 58.48 71.30
C TRP A 20 -43.71 58.24 70.44
N LEU A 21 -42.52 58.44 71.00
CA LEU A 21 -41.25 58.20 70.29
C LEU A 21 -41.12 56.74 69.85
N SER A 22 -41.56 55.78 70.68
CA SER A 22 -41.60 54.37 70.30
C SER A 22 -42.53 54.14 69.12
N LYS A 23 -43.75 54.70 69.13
CA LYS A 23 -44.73 54.52 68.05
C LYS A 23 -44.30 55.21 66.75
N GLU A 24 -43.70 56.39 66.85
CA GLU A 24 -43.11 57.08 65.70
C GLU A 24 -42.00 56.24 65.06
N LYS A 25 -41.11 55.67 65.89
CA LYS A 25 -40.05 54.76 65.42
C LYS A 25 -40.63 53.50 64.77
N ASP A 26 -41.63 52.87 65.39
CA ASP A 26 -42.30 51.69 64.83
C ASP A 26 -42.92 52.00 63.46
N LEU A 27 -43.61 53.13 63.33
CA LEU A 27 -44.23 53.58 62.08
C LEU A 27 -43.19 53.86 60.99
N LEU A 28 -42.09 54.53 61.34
CA LEU A 28 -40.99 54.77 60.41
C LEU A 28 -40.35 53.47 59.94
N GLN A 29 -40.13 52.51 60.84
CA GLN A 29 -39.59 51.20 60.49
C GLN A 29 -40.54 50.42 59.57
N GLN A 30 -41.85 50.46 59.83
CA GLN A 30 -42.84 49.83 58.95
C GLN A 30 -42.86 50.49 57.57
N LYS A 31 -42.85 51.84 57.51
CA LYS A 31 -42.79 52.59 56.26
C LYS A 31 -41.56 52.19 55.44
N GLU A 32 -40.39 52.11 56.07
CA GLU A 32 -39.16 51.73 55.38
C GLU A 32 -39.23 50.28 54.86
N ARG A 33 -39.78 49.36 55.66
CA ARG A 33 -40.00 47.97 55.22
C ARG A 33 -40.91 47.90 54.00
N TYR A 34 -41.99 48.68 53.96
CA TYR A 34 -42.88 48.75 52.80
C TYR A 34 -42.19 49.36 51.58
N ASN A 35 -41.44 50.45 51.73
CA ASN A 35 -40.70 51.06 50.63
C ASN A 35 -39.70 50.07 50.00
N VAL A 36 -38.92 49.37 50.82
CA VAL A 36 -37.98 48.34 50.35
C VAL A 36 -38.72 47.19 49.68
N GLY A 37 -39.83 46.72 50.27
CA GLY A 37 -40.65 45.67 49.67
C GLY A 37 -41.22 46.07 48.30
N LEU A 38 -41.73 47.28 48.18
CA LEU A 38 -42.31 47.81 46.94
C LEU A 38 -41.23 47.96 45.85
N GLY A 39 -40.03 48.44 46.22
CA GLY A 39 -38.90 48.51 45.31
C GLY A 39 -38.45 47.13 44.80
N LYS A 40 -38.42 46.12 45.68
CA LYS A 40 -38.11 44.73 45.28
C LYS A 40 -39.17 44.14 44.34
N LEU A 41 -40.46 44.40 44.61
CA LEU A 41 -41.55 43.96 43.74
C LEU A 41 -41.47 44.61 42.36
N GLN A 42 -41.18 45.91 42.31
CA GLN A 42 -41.00 46.64 41.05
C GLN A 42 -39.81 46.09 40.25
N PHE A 43 -38.68 45.82 40.91
CA PHE A 43 -37.50 45.22 40.28
C PHE A 43 -37.75 43.81 39.76
N ALA A 44 -38.45 42.97 40.52
CA ALA A 44 -38.87 41.65 40.06
C ALA A 44 -39.81 41.75 38.86
N ALA A 45 -40.78 42.67 38.89
CA ALA A 45 -41.69 42.90 37.77
C ALA A 45 -40.93 43.34 36.50
N SER A 46 -39.93 44.24 36.61
CA SER A 46 -39.12 44.63 35.46
C SER A 46 -38.31 43.47 34.88
N GLN A 47 -37.78 42.57 35.73
CA GLN A 47 -37.05 41.38 35.25
C GLN A 47 -37.97 40.40 34.53
N VAL A 48 -39.20 40.19 35.03
CA VAL A 48 -40.18 39.31 34.37
C VAL A 48 -40.54 39.84 32.98
N VAL A 49 -40.66 41.16 32.81
CA VAL A 49 -40.92 41.76 31.49
C VAL A 49 -39.77 41.49 30.52
N VAL A 50 -38.52 41.66 30.96
CA VAL A 50 -37.34 41.35 30.12
C VAL A 50 -37.33 39.88 29.72
N MET A 51 -37.55 38.97 30.68
CA MET A 51 -37.57 37.54 30.42
C MET A 51 -38.71 37.14 29.46
N GLN A 52 -39.87 37.79 29.55
CA GLN A 52 -40.98 37.56 28.62
C GLN A 52 -40.64 37.97 27.19
N GLU A 53 -39.96 39.11 27.01
CA GLU A 53 -39.54 39.57 25.69
C GLU A 53 -38.46 38.64 25.10
N GLU A 54 -37.49 38.23 25.91
CA GLU A 54 -36.47 37.25 25.51
C GLU A 54 -37.10 35.93 25.06
N LEU A 55 -38.02 35.37 25.86
CA LEU A 55 -38.76 34.15 25.51
C LEU A 55 -39.55 34.32 24.21
N ARG A 56 -40.21 35.47 24.02
CA ARG A 56 -40.96 35.76 22.79
C ARG A 56 -40.05 35.83 21.56
N SER A 57 -38.83 36.32 21.72
CA SER A 57 -37.82 36.40 20.65
C SER A 57 -37.18 35.06 20.32
N LEU A 58 -36.99 34.20 21.33
CA LEU A 58 -36.36 32.87 21.19
C LEU A 58 -37.33 31.83 20.65
N GLN A 59 -38.63 31.96 20.94
CA GLN A 59 -39.65 31.02 20.50
C GLN A 59 -39.65 30.78 18.97
N PRO A 60 -39.64 31.80 18.08
CA PRO A 60 -39.59 31.56 16.64
C PRO A 60 -38.28 30.92 16.21
N GLN A 61 -37.14 31.32 16.77
CA GLN A 61 -35.83 30.73 16.45
C GLN A 61 -35.78 29.24 16.80
N LEU A 62 -36.41 28.84 17.91
CA LEU A 62 -36.51 27.43 18.29
C LEU A 62 -37.33 26.63 17.28
N VAL A 63 -38.44 27.19 16.80
CA VAL A 63 -39.27 26.54 15.77
C VAL A 63 -38.49 26.40 14.47
N ASP A 64 -37.84 27.46 14.00
CA ASP A 64 -37.07 27.45 12.75
C ASP A 64 -35.91 26.42 12.83
N THR A 65 -35.12 26.47 13.90
CA THR A 65 -34.00 25.52 14.11
C THR A 65 -34.50 24.07 14.27
N SER A 66 -35.66 23.86 14.89
CA SER A 66 -36.26 22.52 14.99
C SER A 66 -36.67 21.97 13.61
N ALA A 67 -37.27 22.82 12.76
CA ALA A 67 -37.67 22.44 11.41
C ALA A 67 -36.47 22.18 10.49
N GLU A 68 -35.39 22.96 10.63
CA GLU A 68 -34.12 22.70 9.93
C GLU A 68 -33.51 21.37 10.36
N THR A 69 -33.51 21.08 11.66
CA THR A 69 -32.99 19.81 12.20
C THR A 69 -33.79 18.61 11.69
N GLU A 70 -35.12 18.71 11.64
CA GLU A 70 -35.98 17.67 11.09
C GLU A 70 -35.74 17.45 9.59
N SER A 71 -35.59 18.52 8.82
CA SER A 71 -35.23 18.45 7.39
C SER A 71 -33.87 17.79 7.16
N LEU A 72 -32.87 18.11 7.98
CA LEU A 72 -31.55 17.48 7.93
C LEU A 72 -31.62 16.00 8.30
N MET A 73 -32.41 15.62 9.29
CA MET A 73 -32.61 14.22 9.67
C MET A 73 -33.17 13.39 8.51
N VAL A 74 -34.18 13.91 7.81
CA VAL A 74 -34.74 13.24 6.62
C VAL A 74 -33.69 13.07 5.51
N LYS A 75 -32.83 14.07 5.27
CA LYS A 75 -31.74 13.95 4.29
C LYS A 75 -30.72 12.89 4.70
N ILE A 76 -30.35 12.85 5.98
CA ILE A 76 -29.42 11.84 6.51
C ILE A 76 -30.00 10.43 6.32
N GLU A 77 -31.28 10.22 6.58
CA GLU A 77 -31.94 8.93 6.34
C GLU A 77 -31.89 8.53 4.87
N GLN A 78 -32.21 9.46 3.96
CA GLN A 78 -32.15 9.21 2.51
C GLN A 78 -30.73 8.90 2.03
N ASP A 79 -29.73 9.60 2.54
CA ASP A 79 -28.34 9.39 2.14
C ASP A 79 -27.77 8.12 2.76
N THR A 80 -28.20 7.74 3.97
CA THR A 80 -27.83 6.46 4.60
C THR A 80 -28.29 5.28 3.74
N VAL A 81 -29.51 5.32 3.20
CA VAL A 81 -30.02 4.28 2.30
C VAL A 81 -29.17 4.16 1.02
N LYS A 82 -28.76 5.29 0.43
CA LYS A 82 -27.89 5.29 -0.76
C LYS A 82 -26.49 4.76 -0.44
N VAL A 83 -25.93 5.13 0.70
CA VAL A 83 -24.60 4.70 1.13
C VAL A 83 -24.57 3.20 1.38
N GLU A 84 -25.57 2.64 2.08
CA GLU A 84 -25.62 1.19 2.31
C GLU A 84 -25.80 0.42 1.00
N ALA A 85 -26.66 0.88 0.07
CA ALA A 85 -26.80 0.26 -1.24
C ALA A 85 -25.48 0.29 -2.05
N GLN A 86 -24.75 1.41 -2.01
CA GLN A 86 -23.46 1.52 -2.70
C GLN A 86 -22.38 0.66 -2.04
N LYS A 87 -22.41 0.53 -0.72
CA LYS A 87 -21.46 -0.27 0.06
C LYS A 87 -21.56 -1.76 -0.26
N GLU A 88 -22.78 -2.28 -0.47
CA GLU A 88 -22.97 -3.67 -0.92
C GLU A 88 -22.33 -3.91 -2.30
N ILE A 89 -22.49 -2.97 -3.23
CA ILE A 89 -21.89 -3.06 -4.57
C ILE A 89 -20.36 -3.04 -4.47
N ILE A 90 -19.81 -2.07 -3.72
CA ILE A 90 -18.36 -1.94 -3.55
C ILE A 90 -17.77 -3.18 -2.86
N ALA A 91 -18.44 -3.75 -1.87
CA ALA A 91 -17.96 -4.95 -1.19
C ALA A 91 -17.90 -6.17 -2.13
N ALA A 92 -18.87 -6.29 -3.04
CA ALA A 92 -18.85 -7.34 -4.07
C ALA A 92 -17.71 -7.13 -5.07
N ASP A 93 -17.53 -5.91 -5.56
CA ASP A 93 -16.44 -5.56 -6.49
C ASP A 93 -15.05 -5.71 -5.83
N GLU A 94 -14.92 -5.37 -4.55
CA GLU A 94 -13.69 -5.53 -3.77
C GLU A 94 -13.31 -7.01 -3.62
N SER A 95 -14.29 -7.89 -3.36
CA SER A 95 -14.04 -9.34 -3.31
C SER A 95 -13.52 -9.88 -4.65
N LEU A 96 -14.16 -9.50 -5.75
CA LEU A 96 -13.74 -9.92 -7.10
C LEU A 96 -12.36 -9.37 -7.47
N ALA A 97 -12.09 -8.11 -7.15
CA ALA A 97 -10.78 -7.49 -7.39
C ALA A 97 -9.68 -8.15 -6.56
N ASN A 98 -9.97 -8.51 -5.31
CA ASN A 98 -9.01 -9.19 -4.43
C ASN A 98 -8.73 -10.63 -4.89
N GLU A 99 -9.74 -11.36 -5.38
CA GLU A 99 -9.56 -12.68 -5.99
C GLU A 99 -8.71 -12.61 -7.26
N ALA A 100 -8.98 -11.64 -8.15
CA ALA A 100 -8.18 -11.42 -9.35
C ALA A 100 -6.73 -11.02 -9.02
N ALA A 101 -6.54 -10.15 -8.02
CA ALA A 101 -5.22 -9.76 -7.55
C ALA A 101 -4.44 -10.95 -6.94
N ALA A 102 -5.09 -11.80 -6.16
CA ALA A 102 -4.49 -13.00 -5.59
C ALA A 102 -4.10 -14.01 -6.68
N ALA A 103 -4.95 -14.21 -7.69
CA ALA A 103 -4.64 -15.07 -8.83
C ALA A 103 -3.44 -14.55 -9.64
N ALA A 104 -3.40 -13.25 -9.92
CA ALA A 104 -2.27 -12.63 -10.62
C ALA A 104 -0.97 -12.71 -9.82
N GLN A 105 -1.04 -12.52 -8.49
CA GLN A 105 0.12 -12.64 -7.61
C GLN A 105 0.65 -14.07 -7.57
N ALA A 106 -0.22 -15.08 -7.49
CA ALA A 106 0.19 -16.48 -7.51
C ALA A 106 0.93 -16.85 -8.80
N ILE A 107 0.39 -16.45 -9.97
CA ILE A 107 1.04 -16.69 -11.27
C ILE A 107 2.40 -15.97 -11.34
N LYS A 108 2.47 -14.75 -10.81
CA LYS A 108 3.72 -13.99 -10.75
C LYS A 108 4.77 -14.70 -9.88
N ASP A 109 4.39 -15.17 -8.70
CA ASP A 109 5.30 -15.86 -7.77
C ASP A 109 5.83 -17.17 -8.37
N GLU A 110 4.98 -17.94 -9.06
CA GLU A 110 5.39 -19.15 -9.80
C GLU A 110 6.39 -18.82 -10.92
N CYS A 111 6.11 -17.78 -11.73
CA CYS A 111 7.01 -17.33 -12.78
C CYS A 111 8.36 -16.83 -12.24
N GLU A 112 8.35 -16.07 -11.14
CA GLU A 112 9.58 -15.55 -10.52
C GLU A 112 10.44 -16.68 -9.94
N SER A 113 9.83 -17.71 -9.36
CA SER A 113 10.54 -18.91 -8.89
C SER A 113 11.24 -19.65 -10.02
N ASP A 114 10.54 -19.92 -11.13
CA ASP A 114 11.11 -20.62 -12.28
C ASP A 114 12.23 -19.80 -12.95
N LEU A 115 12.05 -18.47 -13.05
CA LEU A 115 13.05 -17.56 -13.59
C LEU A 115 14.28 -17.43 -12.66
N ALA A 116 14.10 -17.55 -11.35
CA ALA A 116 15.19 -17.53 -10.37
C ALA A 116 16.11 -18.76 -10.46
N GLU A 117 15.67 -19.89 -11.04
CA GLU A 117 16.53 -21.03 -11.33
C GLU A 117 17.41 -20.78 -12.57
N ALA A 118 16.83 -20.22 -13.64
CA ALA A 118 17.50 -20.07 -14.93
C ALA A 118 18.45 -18.86 -15.02
N THR A 119 18.10 -17.73 -14.39
CA THR A 119 18.91 -16.49 -14.43
C THR A 119 20.31 -16.64 -13.82
N PRO A 120 20.51 -17.22 -12.61
CA PRO A 120 21.86 -17.35 -12.05
C PRO A 120 22.71 -18.37 -12.83
N ALA A 121 22.10 -19.39 -13.42
CA ALA A 121 22.81 -20.34 -14.26
C ALA A 121 23.32 -19.67 -15.55
N LEU A 122 22.52 -18.79 -16.14
CA LEU A 122 22.90 -17.99 -17.32
C LEU A 122 23.99 -16.98 -17.01
N ASP A 123 23.86 -16.24 -15.90
CA ASP A 123 24.87 -15.26 -15.47
C ASP A 123 26.19 -15.94 -15.13
N ALA A 124 26.16 -17.09 -14.45
CA ALA A 124 27.35 -17.88 -14.18
C ALA A 124 28.05 -18.37 -15.46
N ALA A 125 27.27 -18.69 -16.49
CA ALA A 125 27.79 -19.06 -17.80
C ALA A 125 28.42 -17.87 -18.54
N ILE A 126 27.78 -16.70 -18.55
CA ILE A 126 28.32 -15.48 -19.16
C ILE A 126 29.61 -15.05 -18.45
N ASN A 127 29.63 -15.08 -17.11
CA ASN A 127 30.82 -14.81 -16.32
C ASN A 127 31.95 -15.81 -16.60
N ALA A 128 31.64 -17.08 -16.89
CA ALA A 128 32.66 -18.04 -17.31
C ALA A 128 33.25 -17.68 -18.69
N LEU A 129 32.44 -17.14 -19.61
CA LEU A 129 32.90 -16.60 -20.90
C LEU A 129 33.76 -15.32 -20.75
N ASP A 130 33.57 -14.55 -19.68
CA ASP A 130 34.41 -13.39 -19.32
C ASP A 130 35.82 -13.76 -18.87
N THR A 131 35.97 -14.90 -18.18
CA THR A 131 37.28 -15.35 -17.69
C THR A 131 38.20 -15.91 -18.77
N LEU A 132 37.71 -15.99 -20.00
CA LEU A 132 38.24 -16.73 -21.13
C LEU A 132 39.13 -15.82 -21.99
N LYS A 133 40.43 -16.15 -22.10
CA LYS A 133 41.39 -15.33 -22.85
C LYS A 133 41.49 -15.78 -24.31
N PRO A 134 41.82 -14.87 -25.26
CA PRO A 134 42.02 -15.22 -26.67
C PRO A 134 43.16 -16.25 -26.89
N ALA A 135 44.11 -16.33 -25.96
CA ALA A 135 45.15 -17.36 -25.96
C ALA A 135 44.57 -18.77 -25.75
N ASP A 136 43.58 -18.92 -24.88
CA ASP A 136 42.96 -20.22 -24.57
C ASP A 136 42.10 -20.72 -25.74
N ILE A 137 41.49 -19.79 -26.49
CA ILE A 137 40.76 -20.07 -27.74
C ILE A 137 41.72 -20.54 -28.84
N THR A 138 42.92 -19.95 -28.90
CA THR A 138 43.97 -20.35 -29.85
C THR A 138 44.50 -21.76 -29.56
N LEU A 139 44.55 -22.17 -28.29
CA LEU A 139 44.88 -23.55 -27.90
C LEU A 139 43.82 -24.53 -28.40
N VAL A 140 42.55 -24.24 -28.21
CA VAL A 140 41.45 -25.07 -28.73
C VAL A 140 41.49 -25.18 -30.26
N LYS A 141 41.83 -24.08 -30.97
CA LYS A 141 41.98 -24.05 -32.44
C LYS A 141 43.12 -24.94 -32.96
N SER A 142 44.19 -25.14 -32.19
CA SER A 142 45.40 -25.86 -32.63
C SER A 142 45.37 -27.38 -32.35
N MET A 143 44.29 -27.90 -31.75
CA MET A 143 44.15 -29.32 -31.43
C MET A 143 43.97 -30.17 -32.70
N ARG A 144 44.85 -31.14 -32.98
CA ARG A 144 44.73 -32.02 -34.18
C ARG A 144 43.53 -32.99 -34.12
N HIS A 145 43.12 -33.37 -32.91
CA HIS A 145 41.95 -34.21 -32.66
C HIS A 145 41.07 -33.51 -31.63
N PRO A 146 39.96 -32.88 -32.03
CA PRO A 146 39.04 -32.29 -31.08
C PRO A 146 38.43 -33.40 -30.21
N PRO A 147 38.42 -33.25 -28.87
CA PRO A 147 37.58 -34.06 -28.00
C PRO A 147 36.13 -33.99 -28.47
N SER A 148 35.34 -35.05 -28.23
CA SER A 148 33.90 -35.17 -28.55
C SER A 148 33.10 -33.89 -28.23
N ILE A 149 33.54 -33.18 -27.19
CA ILE A 149 33.04 -31.93 -26.63
C ILE A 149 33.11 -30.73 -27.58
N VAL A 150 34.15 -30.61 -28.40
CA VAL A 150 34.35 -29.44 -29.26
C VAL A 150 33.52 -29.57 -30.54
N LYS A 151 32.74 -30.64 -30.78
CA LYS A 151 31.89 -30.83 -31.99
C LYS A 151 30.72 -29.83 -32.16
N LEU A 152 30.67 -28.75 -31.38
CA LEU A 152 29.44 -28.01 -31.05
C LEU A 152 29.35 -26.54 -31.54
N LEU A 153 30.45 -25.87 -31.89
CA LEU A 153 30.53 -24.44 -32.22
C LEU A 153 30.24 -24.10 -33.70
N ASP A 154 29.17 -24.64 -34.27
CA ASP A 154 28.54 -24.09 -35.48
C ASP A 154 27.03 -24.01 -35.23
N MET A 155 26.69 -23.30 -34.17
CA MET A 155 25.32 -23.04 -33.73
C MET A 155 24.82 -21.68 -34.25
N GLY A 156 25.43 -21.16 -35.32
CA GLY A 156 25.06 -19.88 -35.94
C GLY A 156 24.44 -20.01 -37.34
N THR A 157 24.48 -21.17 -37.99
CA THR A 157 24.11 -21.28 -39.42
C THR A 157 23.09 -22.36 -39.79
N GLY A 158 22.57 -23.13 -38.84
CA GLY A 158 21.40 -23.99 -39.07
C GLY A 158 21.57 -25.13 -40.09
N LYS A 159 22.82 -25.50 -40.46
CA LYS A 159 23.10 -26.65 -41.32
C LYS A 159 23.95 -27.67 -40.58
N ILE A 160 23.32 -28.77 -40.17
CA ILE A 160 23.99 -29.96 -39.65
C ILE A 160 24.82 -30.55 -40.80
N THR A 161 26.09 -30.19 -40.87
CA THR A 161 27.03 -30.72 -41.85
C THR A 161 28.02 -31.61 -41.12
N ASP A 162 28.19 -32.84 -41.63
CA ASP A 162 28.96 -33.95 -41.03
C ASP A 162 30.49 -33.69 -40.88
N ASN A 163 30.95 -32.48 -41.21
CA ASN A 163 32.35 -32.04 -41.18
C ASN A 163 32.56 -30.80 -40.30
N TYR A 164 32.03 -30.86 -39.09
CA TYR A 164 32.07 -29.78 -38.09
C TYR A 164 33.49 -29.18 -37.85
N TRP A 165 34.54 -30.01 -37.81
CA TRP A 165 35.91 -29.56 -37.50
C TRP A 165 36.58 -28.78 -38.63
N GLN A 166 36.03 -28.79 -39.85
CA GLN A 166 36.55 -27.95 -40.95
C GLN A 166 36.03 -26.51 -40.89
N ALA A 167 34.87 -26.28 -40.27
CA ALA A 167 34.26 -24.96 -40.07
C ALA A 167 34.65 -24.34 -38.72
N ALA A 168 34.84 -25.15 -37.68
CA ALA A 168 35.16 -24.70 -36.32
C ALA A 168 36.40 -23.77 -36.24
N PRO A 169 37.52 -23.99 -36.96
CA PRO A 169 38.69 -23.11 -36.91
C PRO A 169 38.47 -21.70 -37.50
N LYS A 170 37.45 -21.54 -38.36
CA LYS A 170 37.05 -20.23 -38.91
C LYS A 170 36.23 -19.44 -37.90
N ILE A 171 35.31 -20.11 -37.20
CA ILE A 171 34.41 -19.51 -36.20
C ILE A 171 35.17 -19.20 -34.91
N LEU A 172 35.99 -20.14 -34.42
CA LEU A 172 36.90 -19.96 -33.27
C LEU A 172 38.03 -18.96 -33.54
N GLY A 173 38.25 -18.57 -34.81
CA GLY A 173 39.27 -17.62 -35.21
C GLY A 173 38.81 -16.16 -35.21
N ASP A 174 37.52 -15.91 -35.03
CA ASP A 174 36.98 -14.56 -35.00
C ASP A 174 37.24 -13.90 -33.63
N LEU A 175 37.86 -12.72 -33.66
CA LEU A 175 38.12 -11.91 -32.46
C LEU A 175 36.82 -11.48 -31.75
N ARG A 176 35.69 -11.44 -32.49
CA ARG A 176 34.37 -11.09 -31.96
C ARG A 176 33.54 -12.30 -31.52
N PHE A 177 34.11 -13.51 -31.54
CA PHE A 177 33.38 -14.73 -31.21
C PHE A 177 32.77 -14.70 -29.80
N LEU A 178 33.51 -14.18 -28.81
CA LEU A 178 33.00 -14.02 -27.44
C LEU A 178 31.88 -12.96 -27.36
N ASP A 179 31.97 -11.89 -28.13
CA ASP A 179 30.94 -10.84 -28.19
C ASP A 179 29.65 -11.36 -28.85
N LEU A 180 29.79 -12.20 -29.89
CA LEU A 180 28.70 -12.90 -30.55
C LEU A 180 27.98 -13.88 -29.61
N LEU A 181 28.71 -14.56 -28.71
CA LEU A 181 28.10 -15.45 -27.72
C LEU A 181 27.35 -14.69 -26.61
N ARG A 182 27.82 -13.49 -26.23
CA ARG A 182 27.14 -12.63 -25.25
C ARG A 182 25.89 -11.97 -25.80
N SER A 183 25.97 -11.50 -27.04
CA SER A 183 24.86 -10.84 -27.75
C SER A 183 23.94 -11.83 -28.47
N TYR A 184 24.15 -13.14 -28.28
CA TYR A 184 23.34 -14.16 -28.88
C TYR A 184 21.89 -14.05 -28.39
N ASP A 185 20.94 -14.12 -29.33
CA ASP A 185 19.52 -14.02 -29.04
C ASP A 185 19.06 -15.30 -28.32
N LYS A 186 19.05 -15.20 -26.98
CA LYS A 186 18.66 -16.26 -26.07
C LYS A 186 17.16 -16.59 -26.12
N ASP A 187 16.35 -15.70 -26.69
CA ASP A 187 14.88 -15.80 -26.70
C ASP A 187 14.37 -16.43 -28.01
N ASN A 188 15.19 -16.46 -29.07
CA ASN A 188 14.80 -16.94 -30.41
C ASN A 188 15.68 -18.09 -30.94
N ILE A 189 15.83 -19.16 -30.16
CA ILE A 189 16.56 -20.36 -30.60
C ILE A 189 15.63 -21.34 -31.34
N PRO A 190 16.00 -21.80 -32.55
CA PRO A 190 15.22 -22.80 -33.27
C PRO A 190 15.09 -24.10 -32.47
N THR A 191 13.86 -24.61 -32.34
CA THR A 191 13.55 -25.82 -31.55
C THR A 191 14.32 -27.07 -32.00
N ASN A 192 14.68 -27.16 -33.29
CA ASN A 192 15.49 -28.24 -33.85
C ASN A 192 16.92 -28.29 -33.30
N VAL A 193 17.49 -27.12 -33.00
CA VAL A 193 18.84 -26.97 -32.42
C VAL A 193 18.80 -27.41 -30.97
N MET A 194 17.82 -26.93 -30.19
CA MET A 194 17.68 -27.30 -28.78
C MET A 194 17.37 -28.78 -28.57
N LYS A 195 16.53 -29.40 -29.42
CA LYS A 195 16.29 -30.85 -29.39
C LYS A 195 17.57 -31.65 -29.61
N SER A 196 18.39 -31.23 -30.58
CA SER A 196 19.67 -31.89 -30.85
C SER A 196 20.62 -31.81 -29.64
N ILE A 197 20.66 -30.66 -28.94
CA ILE A 197 21.44 -30.48 -27.71
C ILE A 197 20.95 -31.41 -26.60
N ARG A 198 19.62 -31.45 -26.35
CA ARG A 198 19.00 -32.27 -25.30
C ARG A 198 19.17 -33.76 -25.52
N GLU A 199 18.98 -34.25 -26.75
CA GLU A 199 18.96 -35.68 -27.03
C GLU A 199 20.37 -36.28 -27.20
N LYS A 200 21.32 -35.53 -27.76
CA LYS A 200 22.64 -36.08 -28.14
C LYS A 200 23.77 -35.69 -27.19
N TYR A 201 23.65 -34.56 -26.47
CA TYR A 201 24.80 -33.97 -25.76
C TYR A 201 24.61 -33.89 -24.25
N ILE A 202 23.46 -33.46 -23.74
CA ILE A 202 23.16 -33.42 -22.30
C ILE A 202 23.29 -34.80 -21.60
N PRO A 203 22.81 -35.92 -22.18
CA PRO A 203 22.92 -37.23 -21.53
C PRO A 203 24.32 -37.85 -21.66
N ASN A 204 25.23 -37.27 -22.44
CA ASN A 204 26.57 -37.82 -22.63
C ASN A 204 27.45 -37.50 -21.40
N PRO A 205 27.98 -38.51 -20.68
CA PRO A 205 28.87 -38.30 -19.54
C PRO A 205 30.12 -37.47 -19.88
N GLU A 206 30.58 -37.46 -21.13
CA GLU A 206 31.72 -36.65 -21.58
C GLU A 206 31.40 -35.14 -21.67
N PHE A 207 30.13 -34.75 -21.69
CA PHE A 207 29.68 -33.35 -21.79
C PHE A 207 29.43 -32.72 -20.41
N ASN A 208 30.33 -32.98 -19.47
CA ASN A 208 30.29 -32.42 -18.12
C ASN A 208 31.38 -31.36 -17.92
N PRO A 209 31.05 -30.15 -17.41
CA PRO A 209 32.04 -29.08 -17.20
C PRO A 209 33.28 -29.53 -16.41
N ASN A 210 33.11 -30.44 -15.45
CA ASN A 210 34.20 -30.98 -14.64
C ASN A 210 35.18 -31.85 -15.43
N ILE A 211 34.70 -32.62 -16.40
CA ILE A 211 35.54 -33.47 -17.26
C ILE A 211 36.21 -32.62 -18.33
N VAL A 212 35.46 -31.66 -18.88
CA VAL A 212 35.92 -30.75 -19.93
C VAL A 212 37.02 -29.80 -19.43
N ARG A 213 36.98 -29.43 -18.15
CA ARG A 213 38.00 -28.61 -17.49
C ARG A 213 39.41 -29.19 -17.62
N HIS A 214 39.55 -30.52 -17.61
CA HIS A 214 40.85 -31.19 -17.75
C HIS A 214 41.46 -31.04 -19.16
N VAL A 215 40.63 -30.72 -20.15
CA VAL A 215 41.06 -30.57 -21.54
C VAL A 215 41.36 -29.11 -21.87
N SER A 216 40.49 -28.20 -21.47
CA SER A 216 40.72 -26.75 -21.56
C SER A 216 39.71 -25.98 -20.72
N THR A 217 40.17 -24.93 -20.04
CA THR A 217 39.32 -23.95 -19.35
C THR A 217 38.37 -23.24 -20.31
N ALA A 218 38.78 -23.06 -21.58
CA ALA A 218 37.94 -22.50 -22.62
C ALA A 218 36.75 -23.40 -22.98
N CYS A 219 36.98 -24.71 -23.04
CA CYS A 219 35.94 -25.69 -23.33
C CYS A 219 34.96 -25.81 -22.15
N GLU A 220 35.42 -25.60 -20.91
CA GLU A 220 34.57 -25.59 -19.72
C GLU A 220 33.56 -24.43 -19.75
N GLY A 221 34.01 -23.21 -20.05
CA GLY A 221 33.13 -22.03 -20.16
C GLY A 221 32.06 -22.20 -21.24
N LEU A 222 32.45 -22.73 -22.41
CA LEU A 222 31.51 -23.02 -23.50
C LEU A 222 30.51 -24.13 -23.13
N CYS A 223 30.95 -25.18 -22.43
CA CYS A 223 30.08 -26.26 -21.97
C CYS A 223 29.04 -25.76 -20.95
N ARG A 224 29.46 -24.92 -19.99
CA ARG A 224 28.54 -24.29 -19.03
C ARG A 224 27.53 -23.37 -19.73
N TRP A 225 27.98 -22.60 -20.72
CA TRP A 225 27.12 -21.72 -21.50
C TRP A 225 26.02 -22.46 -22.25
N VAL A 226 26.35 -23.55 -22.94
CA VAL A 226 25.35 -24.36 -23.66
C VAL A 226 24.33 -24.99 -22.71
N ARG A 227 24.77 -25.47 -21.55
CA ARG A 227 23.87 -26.05 -20.53
C ARG A 227 22.96 -24.99 -19.92
N ALA A 228 23.48 -23.80 -19.62
CA ALA A 228 22.66 -22.69 -19.13
C ALA A 228 21.63 -22.22 -20.17
N MET A 229 22.01 -22.19 -21.45
CA MET A 229 21.13 -21.84 -22.56
C MET A 229 19.96 -22.83 -22.72
N GLU A 230 20.18 -24.11 -22.44
CA GLU A 230 19.13 -25.13 -22.48
C GLU A 230 18.15 -25.02 -21.30
N VAL A 231 18.66 -24.78 -20.10
CA VAL A 231 17.84 -24.55 -18.90
C VAL A 231 16.99 -23.30 -19.08
N TYR A 232 17.56 -22.23 -19.64
CA TYR A 232 16.85 -20.99 -19.94
C TYR A 232 15.73 -21.19 -20.99
N ASP A 233 15.99 -21.90 -22.09
CA ASP A 233 14.97 -22.23 -23.09
C ASP A 233 13.83 -23.09 -22.52
N ARG A 234 14.14 -23.98 -21.57
CA ARG A 234 13.12 -24.78 -20.87
C ARG A 234 12.21 -23.90 -20.03
N VAL A 235 12.80 -23.01 -19.23
CA VAL A 235 12.07 -22.09 -18.35
C VAL A 235 11.25 -21.09 -19.16
N ILE A 236 11.82 -20.48 -20.22
CA ILE A 236 11.05 -19.57 -21.10
C ILE A 236 9.84 -20.25 -21.72
N LYS A 237 9.93 -21.51 -22.13
CA LYS A 237 8.78 -22.21 -22.73
C LYS A 237 7.66 -22.52 -21.75
N ILE A 238 8.00 -22.63 -20.46
CA ILE A 238 7.03 -22.80 -19.38
C ILE A 238 6.43 -21.44 -19.02
N VAL A 239 7.26 -20.40 -18.94
CA VAL A 239 6.89 -19.05 -18.51
C VAL A 239 6.17 -18.24 -19.62
N ALA A 240 6.47 -18.47 -20.90
CA ALA A 240 5.85 -17.76 -22.03
C ALA A 240 4.31 -17.83 -22.09
N PRO A 241 3.65 -19.00 -21.89
CA PRO A 241 2.18 -19.04 -21.81
C PRO A 241 1.64 -18.27 -20.60
N ASP A 242 2.33 -18.29 -19.46
CA ASP A 242 1.89 -17.61 -18.24
C ASP A 242 2.00 -16.07 -18.35
N TRP A 243 3.00 -15.57 -19.08
CA TRP A 243 3.11 -14.15 -19.43
C TRP A 243 2.01 -13.67 -20.38
N ASN A 244 1.59 -14.53 -21.33
CA ASN A 244 0.44 -14.22 -22.19
C ASN A 244 -0.87 -14.22 -21.41
N ASN A 245 -1.00 -15.08 -20.40
CA ASN A 245 -2.17 -15.08 -19.51
C ASN A 245 -2.20 -13.82 -18.63
N LEU A 246 -1.06 -13.38 -18.10
CA LEU A 246 -0.95 -12.14 -17.30
C LEU A 246 -1.20 -10.85 -18.10
N THR A 247 -1.00 -10.86 -19.43
CA THR A 247 -1.27 -9.69 -20.30
C THR A 247 -2.70 -9.65 -20.82
N LEU A 248 -3.46 -10.73 -20.67
CA LEU A 248 -4.87 -10.84 -21.07
C LEU A 248 -5.86 -10.62 -19.90
N ILE A 249 -5.35 -10.56 -18.67
CA ILE A 249 -6.10 -10.18 -17.45
C ILE A 249 -5.97 -8.67 -17.26
#